data_AF-A0A7X8C5N3-F1
#
_entry.id   AF-A0A7X8C5N3-F1
#
_cell.length_a   1.000
_cell.length_b   1.000
_cell.length_c   1.000
_cell.angle_alpha   90.00
_cell.angle_beta   90.00
_cell.angle_gamma   90.00
#
_symmetry.space_group_name_H-M   'P 1'
#
loop_
_entity.id
_entity.type
_entity.pdbx_description
1 polymer ?
#
loop_
_entity_poly.entity_id
_entity_poly.type
_entity_poly.pdbx_seq_one_letter_code
_entity_poly.pdbx_strand_id
1 'polypeptide(L)'
;MAKIGLNFGEKLQIVDKSYRVITDGLIIPEVFGKLTFRSIEGNELIYEADRSQRNEDGSYAQVPTGEIRGVTLGIHSANQHETLFVTIVDMTEQAIEDLGLRYREEVELTDIVVTYSAIGRNDNYRLYASTIKKKEGASVTPKAEKPEPETKK
;
A
#
# COMPACT_ATOMS: atom_id res chain seq x y z
N MET A 1 -13.92 24.44 23.64
CA MET A 1 -13.61 24.98 22.30
C MET A 1 -14.27 24.09 21.26
N ALA A 2 -15.07 24.66 20.36
CA ALA A 2 -15.63 23.89 19.25
C ALA A 2 -14.48 23.41 18.37
N LYS A 3 -14.37 22.09 18.15
CA LYS A 3 -13.45 21.56 17.15
C LYS A 3 -14.02 21.95 15.78
N ILE A 4 -13.39 22.93 15.13
CA ILE A 4 -13.68 23.26 13.73
C ILE A 4 -12.94 22.23 12.89
N GLY A 5 -13.68 21.38 12.15
CA GLY A 5 -13.12 20.36 11.27
C GLY A 5 -13.93 19.06 11.25
N LEU A 6 -13.70 18.23 10.23
CA LEU A 6 -14.31 16.90 10.13
C LEU A 6 -13.75 15.97 11.21
N ASN A 7 -14.63 15.27 11.91
CA ASN A 7 -14.25 14.24 12.87
C ASN A 7 -14.14 12.89 12.16
N PHE A 8 -12.92 12.41 11.97
CA PHE A 8 -12.62 11.11 11.35
C PHE A 8 -12.50 9.97 12.38
N GLY A 9 -13.10 10.12 13.56
CA GLY A 9 -13.11 9.09 14.60
C GLY A 9 -11.81 8.96 15.40
N GLU A 10 -11.69 7.83 16.10
CA GLU A 10 -10.50 7.48 16.86
C GLU A 10 -9.35 7.06 15.95
N LYS A 11 -8.12 7.22 16.43
CA LYS A 11 -6.95 6.76 15.67
C LYS A 11 -6.91 5.24 15.69
N LEU A 12 -6.72 4.63 14.52
CA LEU A 12 -6.46 3.19 14.42
C LEU A 12 -5.00 2.91 14.73
N GLN A 13 -4.74 1.93 15.59
CA GLN A 13 -3.40 1.42 15.81
C GLN A 13 -3.08 0.38 14.72
N ILE A 14 -2.03 0.64 13.95
CA ILE A 14 -1.47 -0.29 12.98
C ILE A 14 -0.06 -0.60 13.46
N VAL A 15 0.10 -1.79 14.04
CA VAL A 15 1.35 -2.27 14.66
C VAL A 15 1.85 -1.28 15.74
N ASP A 16 2.95 -0.57 15.51
CA ASP A 16 3.61 0.33 16.46
C ASP A 16 3.13 1.80 16.36
N LYS A 17 2.27 2.12 15.38
CA LYS A 17 1.87 3.51 15.08
C LYS A 17 0.36 3.72 15.09
N SER A 18 -0.06 4.88 15.57
CA SER A 18 -1.47 5.29 15.58
C SER A 18 -1.76 6.29 14.46
N TYR A 19 -2.63 5.89 13.53
CA TYR A 19 -2.98 6.65 12.34
C TYR A 19 -4.37 7.26 12.45
N ARG A 20 -4.55 8.44 11.84
CA ARG A 20 -5.89 8.91 11.51
C ARG A 20 -6.32 8.18 10.23
N VAL A 21 -7.48 7.54 10.28
CA VAL A 21 -8.03 6.78 9.15
C VAL A 21 -9.11 7.61 8.48
N ILE A 22 -9.14 7.59 7.15
CA ILE A 22 -10.14 8.28 6.34
C ILE A 22 -10.94 7.33 5.46
N THR A 23 -10.72 6.01 5.58
CA THR A 23 -11.37 4.96 4.78
C THR A 23 -12.89 5.10 4.77
N ASP A 24 -13.52 5.39 5.91
CA ASP A 24 -14.98 5.49 6.03
C ASP A 24 -15.59 6.63 5.18
N GLY A 25 -14.78 7.63 4.83
CA GLY A 25 -15.17 8.71 3.92
C GLY A 25 -15.01 8.38 2.43
N LEU A 26 -14.55 7.18 2.09
CA LEU A 26 -14.16 6.78 0.74
C LEU A 26 -14.97 5.57 0.27
N ILE A 27 -15.39 5.59 -1.00
CA ILE A 27 -15.91 4.40 -1.68
C ILE A 27 -14.73 3.69 -2.34
N ILE A 28 -14.08 2.79 -1.60
CA ILE A 28 -12.81 2.14 -1.98
C ILE A 28 -12.81 1.57 -3.42
N PRO A 29 -13.85 0.85 -3.89
CA PRO A 29 -13.91 0.37 -5.27
C PRO A 29 -13.93 1.48 -6.32
N GLU A 30 -14.56 2.62 -6.03
CA GLU A 30 -14.61 3.76 -6.95
C GLU A 30 -13.31 4.57 -6.93
N VAL A 31 -12.66 4.65 -5.77
CA VAL A 31 -11.37 5.34 -5.61
C VAL A 31 -10.26 4.61 -6.36
N PHE A 32 -10.18 3.29 -6.23
CA PHE A 32 -9.06 2.52 -6.76
C PHE A 32 -9.37 1.74 -8.05
N GLY A 33 -10.63 1.36 -8.28
CA GLY A 33 -11.01 0.53 -9.40
C GLY A 33 -10.30 -0.83 -9.39
N LYS A 34 -9.99 -1.33 -10.58
CA LYS A 34 -9.23 -2.58 -10.73
C LYS A 34 -7.80 -2.42 -10.22
N LEU A 35 -7.36 -3.36 -9.39
CA LEU A 35 -6.01 -3.44 -8.85
C LEU A 35 -5.20 -4.50 -9.58
N THR A 36 -3.96 -4.17 -9.92
CA THR A 36 -3.03 -5.11 -10.55
C THR A 36 -1.66 -5.09 -9.88
N PHE A 37 -1.09 -6.26 -9.68
CA PHE A 37 0.20 -6.42 -9.02
C PHE A 37 1.34 -5.87 -9.88
N ARG A 38 2.32 -5.20 -9.25
CA ARG A 38 3.54 -4.72 -9.91
C ARG A 38 4.79 -5.37 -9.33
N SER A 39 4.98 -5.29 -8.03
CA SER A 39 6.26 -5.64 -7.39
C SER A 39 6.07 -5.88 -5.89
N ILE A 40 6.97 -6.67 -5.32
CA ILE A 40 7.26 -6.67 -3.89
C ILE A 40 8.38 -5.65 -3.69
N GLU A 41 8.14 -4.61 -2.89
CA GLU A 41 9.14 -3.58 -2.59
C GLU A 41 10.00 -3.97 -1.38
N GLY A 42 9.47 -4.83 -0.50
CA GLY A 42 10.18 -5.43 0.63
C GLY A 42 9.52 -5.15 1.98
N ASN A 43 10.22 -5.56 3.04
CA ASN A 43 9.71 -5.44 4.41
C ASN A 43 9.85 -4.00 4.95
N GLU A 44 8.75 -3.48 5.51
CA GLU A 44 8.76 -2.25 6.29
C GLU A 44 9.18 -2.58 7.73
N LEU A 45 10.40 -2.19 8.12
CA LEU A 45 10.91 -2.46 9.48
C LEU A 45 10.37 -1.47 10.51
N ILE A 46 10.30 -1.93 11.76
CA ILE A 46 10.05 -1.11 12.94
C ILE A 46 11.38 -0.60 13.49
N TYR A 47 11.44 0.69 13.78
CA TYR A 47 12.61 1.36 14.30
C TYR A 47 12.31 1.93 15.68
N GLU A 48 13.33 1.96 16.53
CA GLU A 48 13.28 2.60 17.83
C GLU A 48 14.39 3.64 18.00
N ALA A 49 14.17 4.58 18.91
CA ALA A 49 15.13 5.62 19.22
C ALA A 49 16.22 5.06 20.15
N ASP A 50 17.44 4.94 19.65
CA ASP A 50 18.61 4.71 20.48
C ASP A 50 18.93 5.98 21.27
N ARG A 51 18.59 5.96 22.57
CA ARG A 51 18.80 7.09 23.47
C ARG A 51 20.26 7.32 23.85
N SER A 52 21.16 6.42 23.48
CA SER A 52 22.59 6.54 23.72
C SER A 52 23.31 7.35 22.64
N GLN A 53 22.70 7.51 21.45
CA GLN A 53 23.31 8.21 20.31
C GLN A 53 22.40 9.33 19.78
N ARG A 54 23.00 10.49 19.50
CA ARG A 54 22.31 11.63 18.89
C ARG A 54 22.88 11.95 17.52
N ASN A 55 21.99 12.29 16.60
CA ASN A 55 22.31 12.85 15.30
C ASN A 55 22.73 14.32 15.43
N GLU A 56 23.34 14.87 14.38
CA GLU A 56 23.79 16.28 14.34
C GLU A 56 22.64 17.28 14.52
N ASP A 57 21.42 16.92 14.12
CA ASP A 57 20.20 17.72 14.29
C ASP A 57 19.61 17.65 15.72
N GLY A 58 20.25 16.89 16.62
CA GLY A 58 19.84 16.70 18.00
C GLY A 58 18.76 15.63 18.21
N SER A 59 18.26 14.98 17.15
CA SER A 59 17.37 13.81 17.26
C SER A 59 18.12 12.56 17.72
N TYR A 60 17.39 11.56 18.24
CA TYR A 60 17.98 10.27 18.57
C TYR A 60 18.16 9.40 17.32
N ALA A 61 19.29 8.70 17.24
CA ALA A 61 19.52 7.72 16.18
C ALA A 61 18.39 6.68 16.16
N GLN A 62 17.96 6.29 14.97
CA GLN A 62 16.93 5.26 14.80
C GLN A 62 17.61 3.93 14.48
N VAL A 63 17.39 2.92 15.31
CA VAL A 63 17.91 1.56 15.11
C VAL A 63 16.77 0.60 14.78
N PRO A 64 16.95 -0.31 13.81
CA PRO A 64 15.93 -1.30 13.48
C PRO A 64 15.79 -2.28 14.66
N THR A 65 14.55 -2.51 15.08
CA THR A 65 14.21 -3.48 16.15
C THR A 65 14.35 -4.94 15.69
N GLY A 66 14.37 -5.17 14.37
CA GLY A 66 14.27 -6.50 13.76
C GLY A 66 12.84 -6.97 13.52
N GLU A 67 11.83 -6.25 14.03
CA GLU A 67 10.42 -6.53 13.78
C GLU A 67 9.95 -5.91 12.46
N ILE A 68 9.08 -6.63 11.76
CA ILE A 68 8.50 -6.21 10.47
C ILE A 68 7.08 -5.69 10.73
N ARG A 69 6.82 -4.44 10.31
CA ARG A 69 5.49 -3.82 10.32
C ARG A 69 4.57 -4.42 9.25
N GLY A 70 5.14 -4.81 8.12
CA GLY A 70 4.44 -5.45 7.03
C GLY A 70 5.27 -5.48 5.75
N VAL A 71 4.72 -6.02 4.69
CA VAL A 71 5.38 -6.13 3.38
C VAL A 71 4.80 -5.07 2.45
N THR A 72 5.64 -4.19 1.93
CA THR A 72 5.21 -3.14 0.99
C THR A 72 5.14 -3.71 -0.42
N LEU A 73 3.99 -3.54 -1.07
CA LEU A 73 3.73 -3.97 -2.44
C LEU A 73 3.47 -2.77 -3.35
N GLY A 74 3.98 -2.84 -4.57
CA GLY A 74 3.58 -1.99 -5.67
C GLY A 74 2.29 -2.52 -6.30
N ILE A 75 1.20 -1.76 -6.20
CA ILE A 75 -0.11 -2.10 -6.75
C ILE A 75 -0.57 -0.97 -7.67
N HIS A 76 -0.88 -1.27 -8.92
CA HIS A 76 -1.42 -0.27 -9.82
C HIS A 76 -2.94 -0.21 -9.74
N SER A 77 -3.45 1.00 -9.55
CA SER A 77 -4.87 1.34 -9.56
C SER A 77 -5.30 1.81 -10.94
N ALA A 78 -6.40 1.24 -11.46
CA ALA A 78 -6.96 1.65 -12.75
C ALA A 78 -7.54 3.07 -12.73
N ASN A 79 -8.07 3.53 -11.60
CA ASN A 79 -8.74 4.83 -11.50
C ASN A 79 -7.78 5.96 -11.09
N GLN A 80 -6.74 5.67 -10.30
CA GLN A 80 -5.69 6.66 -9.98
C GLN A 80 -4.64 6.78 -11.09
N HIS A 81 -4.57 5.80 -12.00
CA HIS A 81 -3.60 5.75 -13.10
C HIS A 81 -2.12 5.75 -12.65
N GLU A 82 -1.86 5.28 -11.42
CA GLU A 82 -0.52 5.25 -10.84
C GLU A 82 -0.25 3.95 -10.06
N THR A 83 1.02 3.74 -9.72
CA THR A 83 1.43 2.70 -8.79
C THR A 83 1.32 3.24 -7.37
N LEU A 84 0.47 2.58 -6.59
CA LEU A 84 0.27 2.81 -5.18
C LEU A 84 1.15 1.86 -4.38
N PHE A 85 1.71 2.34 -3.28
CA PHE A 85 2.46 1.53 -2.34
C PHE A 85 1.55 1.13 -1.18
N VAL A 86 1.26 -0.16 -1.07
CA VAL A 86 0.37 -0.71 -0.04
C VAL A 86 1.15 -1.65 0.85
N THR A 87 1.11 -1.43 2.16
CA THR A 87 1.72 -2.31 3.15
C THR A 87 0.73 -3.38 3.59
N ILE A 88 1.08 -4.65 3.37
CA ILE A 88 0.32 -5.82 3.83
C ILE A 88 0.79 -6.21 5.22
N VAL A 89 -0.13 -6.24 6.20
CA VAL A 89 0.24 -6.38 7.61
C VAL A 89 0.09 -7.80 8.15
N ASP A 90 -0.80 -8.61 7.57
CA ASP A 90 -1.11 -9.96 8.09
C ASP A 90 -0.46 -11.09 7.26
N MET A 91 0.49 -10.76 6.38
CA MET A 91 1.21 -11.72 5.55
C MET A 91 2.71 -11.47 5.58
N THR A 92 3.50 -12.54 5.61
CA THR A 92 4.96 -12.48 5.43
C THR A 92 5.32 -12.32 3.96
N GLU A 93 6.53 -11.87 3.68
CA GLU A 93 7.05 -11.75 2.31
C GLU A 93 7.00 -13.10 1.58
N GLN A 94 7.47 -14.18 2.24
CA GLN A 94 7.39 -15.53 1.70
C GLN A 94 5.95 -15.95 1.39
N ALA A 95 4.98 -15.67 2.27
CA ALA A 95 3.59 -16.03 2.02
C ALA A 95 3.00 -15.32 0.80
N ILE A 96 3.46 -14.09 0.51
CA ILE A 96 3.06 -13.34 -0.69
C ILE A 96 3.77 -13.88 -1.93
N GLU A 97 5.05 -14.22 -1.83
CA GLU A 97 5.81 -14.88 -2.91
C GLU A 97 5.19 -16.22 -3.31
N ASP A 98 4.76 -17.01 -2.33
CA ASP A 98 4.11 -18.32 -2.51
C ASP A 98 2.76 -18.22 -3.24
N LEU A 99 2.11 -17.04 -3.26
CA LEU A 99 0.95 -16.81 -4.11
C LEU A 99 1.31 -16.91 -5.60
N GLY A 100 2.57 -16.68 -5.98
CA GLY A 100 3.05 -16.70 -7.36
C GLY A 100 2.39 -15.63 -8.22
N LEU A 101 2.26 -14.41 -7.69
CA LEU A 101 1.68 -13.25 -8.39
C LEU A 101 2.60 -12.79 -9.53
N ARG A 102 2.04 -12.62 -10.72
CA ARG A 102 2.78 -12.10 -11.87
C ARG A 102 2.50 -10.62 -12.09
N TYR A 103 3.45 -9.95 -12.75
CA TYR A 103 3.27 -8.57 -13.16
C TYR A 103 1.97 -8.37 -13.96
N ARG A 104 1.19 -7.34 -13.58
CA ARG A 104 -0.14 -6.99 -14.12
C ARG A 104 -1.25 -7.99 -13.85
N GLU A 105 -1.01 -9.01 -13.01
CA GLU A 105 -2.06 -9.92 -12.58
C GLU A 105 -3.07 -9.17 -11.69
N GLU A 106 -4.35 -9.45 -11.87
CA GLU A 106 -5.41 -8.83 -11.09
C GLU A 106 -5.45 -9.42 -9.69
N VAL A 107 -5.53 -8.54 -8.70
CA VAL A 107 -5.47 -8.89 -7.27
C VAL A 107 -6.61 -8.26 -6.51
N GLU A 108 -6.96 -8.89 -5.40
CA GLU A 108 -7.87 -8.33 -4.42
C GLU A 108 -7.11 -8.12 -3.11
N LEU A 109 -7.33 -6.95 -2.51
CA LEU A 109 -6.83 -6.61 -1.19
C LEU A 109 -7.99 -6.66 -0.20
N THR A 110 -7.75 -7.23 0.97
CA THR A 110 -8.75 -7.32 2.05
C THR A 110 -8.51 -6.21 3.06
N ASP A 111 -9.59 -5.60 3.56
CA ASP A 111 -9.56 -4.58 4.62
C ASP A 111 -8.59 -3.42 4.33
N ILE A 112 -8.76 -2.78 3.16
CA ILE A 112 -7.94 -1.62 2.79
C ILE A 112 -8.18 -0.48 3.78
N VAL A 113 -7.10 0.04 4.35
CA VAL A 113 -7.09 1.20 5.24
C VAL A 113 -6.30 2.34 4.59
N VAL A 114 -6.97 3.49 4.44
CA VAL A 114 -6.35 4.74 3.98
C VAL A 114 -6.07 5.62 5.20
N THR A 115 -4.79 5.83 5.48
CA THR A 115 -4.34 6.68 6.58
C THR A 115 -3.96 8.06 6.08
N TYR A 116 -4.12 9.06 6.95
CA TYR A 116 -3.75 10.43 6.68
C TYR A 116 -2.89 10.99 7.82
N SER A 117 -1.82 11.69 7.44
CA SER A 117 -0.92 12.39 8.36
C SER A 117 -0.56 13.76 7.78
N ALA A 118 -0.77 14.80 8.59
CA ALA A 118 -0.32 16.16 8.30
C ALA A 118 0.80 16.51 9.26
N ILE A 119 2.05 16.30 8.85
CA ILE A 119 3.22 16.67 9.64
C ILE A 119 3.94 17.80 8.92
N GLY A 120 4.12 18.93 9.60
CA GLY A 120 4.92 20.04 9.07
C GLY A 120 4.41 20.65 7.76
N ARG A 121 3.09 20.75 7.57
CA ARG A 121 2.41 21.18 6.32
C ARG A 121 2.57 20.23 5.14
N ASN A 122 3.08 19.03 5.36
CA ASN A 122 3.08 17.98 4.36
C ASN A 122 1.94 17.00 4.63
N ASP A 123 1.00 16.95 3.69
CA ASP A 123 -0.13 16.03 3.69
C ASP A 123 0.32 14.71 3.07
N ASN A 124 0.49 13.68 3.90
CA ASN A 124 0.89 12.35 3.46
C ASN A 124 -0.23 11.36 3.75
N TYR A 125 -0.51 10.50 2.78
CA TYR A 125 -1.33 9.33 2.96
C TYR A 125 -0.47 8.06 2.89
N ARG A 126 -0.92 7.01 3.58
CA ARG A 126 -0.37 5.66 3.43
C ARG A 126 -1.49 4.65 3.34
N LEU A 127 -1.26 3.62 2.54
CA LEU A 127 -2.21 2.54 2.30
C LEU A 127 -1.76 1.29 3.03
N TYR A 128 -2.68 0.71 3.77
CA TYR A 128 -2.51 -0.58 4.43
C TYR A 128 -3.62 -1.52 3.95
N ALA A 129 -3.35 -2.82 3.99
CA ALA A 129 -4.36 -3.85 3.82
C ALA A 129 -3.97 -5.05 4.69
N SER A 130 -4.95 -5.84 5.12
CA SER A 130 -4.68 -7.05 5.91
C SER A 130 -3.97 -8.10 5.06
N THR A 131 -4.55 -8.45 3.92
CA THR A 131 -4.06 -9.53 3.05
C THR A 131 -4.19 -9.18 1.57
N ILE A 132 -3.46 -9.91 0.72
CA ILE A 132 -3.56 -9.88 -0.73
C ILE A 132 -3.86 -11.29 -1.25
N LYS A 133 -4.68 -11.40 -2.30
CA LYS A 133 -4.91 -12.64 -3.01
C LYS A 133 -5.04 -12.41 -4.51
N LYS A 134 -4.84 -13.49 -5.28
CA LYS A 134 -5.22 -13.53 -6.69
C LYS A 134 -6.71 -13.36 -6.83
N LYS A 135 -7.15 -12.58 -7.81
CA LYS A 135 -8.57 -12.55 -8.18
C LYS A 135 -8.90 -13.78 -9.02
N GLU A 136 -9.81 -14.61 -8.54
CA GLU A 136 -10.29 -15.77 -9.30
C GLU A 136 -10.98 -15.31 -10.59
N GLY A 137 -10.62 -15.91 -11.72
CA GLY A 137 -11.17 -15.57 -13.04
C GLY A 137 -10.39 -14.55 -13.87
N ALA A 138 -9.20 -14.11 -13.43
CA ALA A 138 -8.31 -13.28 -14.24
C ALA A 138 -7.65 -14.11 -15.36
N SER A 139 -8.43 -14.51 -16.36
CA SER A 139 -7.90 -15.01 -17.62
C SER A 139 -7.03 -13.92 -18.23
N VAL A 140 -5.74 -14.24 -18.43
CA VAL A 140 -4.82 -13.44 -19.23
C VAL A 140 -5.46 -13.35 -20.62
N THR A 141 -6.11 -12.24 -20.97
CA THR A 141 -6.41 -11.97 -22.38
C THR A 141 -5.08 -11.89 -23.12
N PRO A 142 -4.78 -12.83 -24.03
CA PRO A 142 -3.59 -12.73 -24.85
C PRO A 142 -3.68 -11.42 -25.63
N LYS A 143 -2.58 -10.68 -25.61
CA LYS A 143 -2.36 -9.47 -26.40
C LYS A 143 -2.81 -9.76 -27.84
N ALA A 144 -3.85 -9.07 -28.31
CA ALA A 144 -4.30 -9.15 -29.69
C ALA A 144 -3.10 -8.87 -30.61
N GLU A 145 -2.71 -9.88 -31.37
CA GLU A 145 -1.73 -9.78 -32.43
C GLU A 145 -2.24 -8.75 -33.44
N LYS A 146 -1.41 -7.74 -33.73
CA LYS A 146 -1.69 -6.74 -34.77
C LYS A 146 -1.89 -7.49 -36.10
N PRO A 147 -2.98 -7.25 -36.85
CA PRO A 147 -3.05 -7.74 -38.22
C PRO A 147 -1.97 -7.04 -39.06
N GLU A 148 -1.16 -7.88 -39.71
CA GLU A 148 -0.13 -7.52 -40.68
C GLU A 148 -0.78 -6.82 -41.89
N PRO A 149 -0.19 -5.74 -42.45
CA PRO A 149 -0.82 -5.02 -43.56
C PRO A 149 -0.75 -5.84 -44.85
N GLU A 150 -1.91 -6.10 -45.44
CA GLU A 150 -2.06 -6.66 -46.79
C GLU A 150 -1.27 -5.84 -47.82
N THR A 151 -0.27 -6.47 -48.43
CA THR A 151 0.37 -6.01 -49.66
C THR A 151 -0.64 -6.10 -50.80
N LYS A 152 -1.14 -4.94 -51.26
CA LYS A 152 -1.94 -4.84 -52.48
C LYS A 152 -1.07 -5.20 -53.70
N LYS A 153 -1.66 -6.03 -54.58
CA LYS A 153 -1.15 -6.42 -55.91
C LYS A 153 -0.89 -5.23 -56.82
#